data_AF-A0A0N7JUL1-F1
#
_entry.id   AF-A0A0N7JUL1-F1
#
_cell.length_a   1.000
_cell.length_b   1.000
_cell.length_c   1.000
_cell.angle_alpha   90.00
_cell.angle_beta   90.00
_cell.angle_gamma   90.00
#
_symmetry.space_group_name_H-M   'P 1'
#
loop_
_entity.id
_entity.type
_entity.pdbx_description
1 polymer ?
#
loop_
_entity_poly.entity_id
_entity_poly.type
_entity_poly.pdbx_seq_one_letter_code
_entity_poly.pdbx_strand_id
1 'polypeptide(L)'
;MVTAISLVMLLGFAALAIDIGNLLVARNELQNAADAAALAGAPCLFQRAQCGNAAATAPDWSTATQKASGFATASTSNKVQGAAIKFTQVASGYWNVTGAPGKLQAVPFTPGANDLPAIQVTMTKSTANANGGIPVYLAGILGVSSLSAAAIATAVVSRPGYVGPGGLFPIAISKCLYDNYWNTSTNSPKLASSTAPISGQTVNQTPNTPYVFQISSAYQANGCEAGQWTTLTSQQNDVPFVRGLIAGQNTDSLGIGSQPGTYIQPGEKNTLFTSVDNCSANGDHSCEYETVPVVNSVGTGYQPVVAFACVRILKADNGSKPYILVQMSNQADKCQAANSGGVGPNYGAITPPRLVQ
;
A
#
# COMPACT_ATOMS: atom_id res chain seq x y z
N MET A 1 48.60 -42.97 -13.36
CA MET A 1 48.76 -41.49 -13.32
C MET A 1 47.60 -40.80 -14.04
N VAL A 2 47.31 -41.11 -15.30
CA VAL A 2 46.19 -40.52 -16.06
C VAL A 2 44.83 -40.75 -15.36
N THR A 3 44.55 -41.96 -14.90
CA THR A 3 43.31 -42.29 -14.17
C THR A 3 43.10 -41.45 -12.90
N ALA A 4 44.16 -41.24 -12.13
CA ALA A 4 44.11 -40.43 -10.91
C ALA A 4 43.84 -38.94 -11.23
N ILE A 5 44.47 -38.42 -12.29
CA ILE A 5 44.26 -37.03 -12.73
C ILE A 5 42.83 -36.85 -13.28
N SER A 6 42.35 -37.78 -14.11
CA SER A 6 40.99 -37.75 -14.64
C SER A 6 39.93 -37.84 -13.55
N LEU A 7 40.17 -38.66 -12.51
CA LEU A 7 39.26 -38.77 -11.36
C LEU A 7 39.21 -37.45 -10.58
N VAL A 8 40.35 -36.81 -10.31
CA VAL A 8 40.40 -35.51 -9.63
C VAL A 8 39.69 -34.43 -10.45
N MET A 9 39.87 -34.40 -11.77
CA MET A 9 39.14 -33.47 -12.64
C MET A 9 37.62 -33.70 -12.59
N LEU A 10 37.17 -34.96 -12.69
CA LEU A 10 35.75 -35.30 -12.60
C LEU A 10 35.14 -34.91 -11.25
N LEU A 11 35.85 -35.16 -10.15
CA LEU A 11 35.43 -34.74 -8.81
C LEU A 11 35.42 -33.21 -8.66
N GLY A 12 36.35 -32.50 -9.30
CA GLY A 12 36.34 -31.04 -9.35
C GLY A 12 35.11 -30.48 -10.07
N PHE A 13 34.72 -31.05 -11.21
CA PHE A 13 33.49 -30.66 -11.90
C PHE A 13 32.23 -31.03 -11.12
N ALA A 14 32.20 -32.21 -10.48
CA ALA A 14 31.11 -32.62 -9.62
C ALA A 14 30.96 -31.69 -8.41
N ALA A 15 32.08 -31.26 -7.81
CA ALA A 15 32.08 -30.28 -6.73
C ALA A 15 31.51 -28.95 -7.17
N LEU A 16 31.95 -28.44 -8.32
CA LEU A 16 31.40 -27.23 -8.88
C LEU A 16 29.87 -27.35 -9.10
N ALA A 17 29.41 -28.44 -9.69
CA ALA A 17 27.99 -28.63 -10.00
C ALA A 17 27.12 -28.70 -8.74
N ILE A 18 27.50 -29.50 -7.75
CA ILE A 18 26.70 -29.73 -6.53
C ILE A 18 26.77 -28.53 -5.60
N ASP A 19 27.97 -28.01 -5.33
CA ASP A 19 28.16 -26.96 -4.33
C ASP A 19 27.68 -25.59 -4.84
N ILE A 20 27.83 -25.29 -6.14
CA ILE A 20 27.19 -24.10 -6.72
C ILE A 20 25.67 -24.28 -6.76
N GLY A 21 25.17 -25.46 -7.10
CA GLY A 21 23.73 -25.74 -7.04
C GLY A 21 23.16 -25.43 -5.65
N ASN A 22 23.83 -25.92 -4.60
CA ASN A 22 23.47 -25.65 -3.20
C ASN A 22 23.56 -24.15 -2.84
N LEU A 23 24.62 -23.46 -3.29
CA LEU A 23 24.79 -22.02 -3.10
C LEU A 23 23.65 -21.21 -3.74
N LEU A 24 23.25 -21.57 -4.96
CA LEU A 24 22.17 -20.88 -5.68
C LEU A 24 20.81 -21.09 -5.00
N VAL A 25 20.54 -22.30 -4.50
CA VAL A 25 19.34 -22.57 -3.68
C VAL A 25 19.35 -21.72 -2.42
N ALA A 26 20.46 -21.71 -1.67
CA ALA A 26 20.58 -20.92 -0.46
C ALA A 26 20.42 -19.41 -0.72
N ARG A 27 20.92 -18.90 -1.86
CA ARG A 27 20.72 -17.49 -2.27
C ARG A 27 19.25 -17.17 -2.54
N ASN A 28 18.53 -18.05 -3.23
CA ASN A 28 17.11 -17.85 -3.51
C ASN A 28 16.28 -17.88 -2.22
N GLU A 29 16.57 -18.80 -1.31
CA GLU A 29 15.92 -18.85 0.01
C GLU A 29 16.23 -17.61 0.85
N LEU A 30 17.48 -17.13 0.84
CA LEU A 30 17.87 -15.87 1.49
C LEU A 30 17.12 -14.67 0.92
N GLN A 31 16.94 -14.60 -0.41
CA GLN A 31 16.19 -13.51 -1.04
C GLN A 31 14.72 -13.54 -0.65
N ASN A 32 14.07 -14.70 -0.75
CA ASN A 32 12.68 -14.87 -0.34
C ASN A 32 12.48 -14.47 1.13
N ALA A 33 13.43 -14.84 2.00
CA ALA A 33 13.37 -14.49 3.41
C ALA A 33 13.58 -12.99 3.66
N ALA A 34 14.53 -12.36 2.97
CA ALA A 34 14.76 -10.92 3.03
C ALA A 34 13.53 -10.13 2.55
N ASP A 35 12.94 -10.56 1.43
CA ASP A 35 11.74 -9.96 0.84
C ASP A 35 10.54 -10.04 1.80
N ALA A 36 10.28 -11.23 2.36
CA ALA A 36 9.20 -11.43 3.30
C ALA A 36 9.39 -10.60 4.58
N ALA A 37 10.61 -10.51 5.11
CA ALA A 37 10.92 -9.70 6.28
C ALA A 37 10.77 -8.18 6.00
N ALA A 38 11.21 -7.71 4.83
CA ALA A 38 11.05 -6.31 4.44
C ALA A 38 9.57 -5.94 4.29
N LEU A 39 8.78 -6.78 3.61
CA LEU A 39 7.34 -6.60 3.44
C LEU A 39 6.56 -6.69 4.76
N ALA A 40 7.03 -7.47 5.74
CA ALA A 40 6.43 -7.54 7.07
C ALA A 40 6.69 -6.27 7.90
N GLY A 41 7.87 -5.66 7.77
CA GLY A 41 8.23 -4.44 8.51
C GLY A 41 7.69 -3.14 7.90
N ALA A 42 7.68 -3.02 6.57
CA ALA A 42 7.35 -1.77 5.88
C ALA A 42 5.97 -1.18 6.24
N PRO A 43 4.88 -1.97 6.40
CA PRO A 43 3.59 -1.43 6.83
C PRO A 43 3.59 -0.77 8.21
N CYS A 44 4.51 -1.19 9.10
CA CYS A 44 4.65 -0.59 10.43
C CYS A 44 5.37 0.76 10.40
N LEU A 45 5.76 1.27 9.23
CA LEU A 45 6.22 2.65 9.08
C LEU A 45 5.07 3.64 9.30
N PHE A 46 3.82 3.25 9.04
CA PHE A 46 2.64 4.09 9.21
C PHE A 46 1.75 3.57 10.34
N GLN A 47 0.70 4.33 10.68
CA GLN A 47 -0.24 4.01 11.77
C GLN A 47 -0.89 2.65 11.57
N ARG A 48 -0.54 1.66 12.39
CA ARG A 48 -1.04 0.30 12.20
C ARG A 48 -1.29 -0.37 13.54
N ALA A 49 -2.54 -0.78 13.79
CA ALA A 49 -2.94 -1.36 15.07
C ALA A 49 -2.16 -2.64 15.38
N GLN A 50 -1.89 -3.51 14.39
CA GLN A 50 -1.12 -4.74 14.60
C GLN A 50 0.37 -4.47 14.88
N CYS A 51 0.84 -3.25 14.61
CA CYS A 51 2.20 -2.81 14.96
C CYS A 51 2.25 -2.07 16.31
N GLY A 52 1.09 -1.76 16.92
CA GLY A 52 1.03 -1.02 18.19
C GLY A 52 1.32 0.48 18.07
N ASN A 53 1.32 1.05 16.85
CA ASN A 53 1.71 2.43 16.58
C ASN A 53 0.57 3.28 15.98
N ALA A 54 -0.66 3.07 16.46
CA ALA A 54 -1.88 3.69 15.92
C ALA A 54 -1.89 5.23 15.91
N ALA A 55 -1.02 5.89 16.68
CA ALA A 55 -0.93 7.35 16.78
C ALA A 55 0.29 7.95 16.05
N ALA A 56 1.04 7.16 15.27
CA ALA A 56 2.23 7.64 14.55
C ALA A 56 1.88 8.76 13.55
N THR A 57 2.48 9.94 13.68
CA THR A 57 2.26 11.08 12.75
C THR A 57 3.37 11.21 11.71
N ALA A 58 4.43 10.43 11.87
CA ALA A 58 5.60 10.33 11.01
C ALA A 58 6.02 8.86 10.91
N PRO A 59 6.94 8.51 9.98
CA PRO A 59 7.43 7.13 9.86
C PRO A 59 7.99 6.57 11.18
N ASP A 60 7.42 5.47 11.67
CA ASP A 60 7.86 4.79 12.89
C ASP A 60 8.98 3.78 12.58
N TRP A 61 10.20 4.29 12.49
CA TRP A 61 11.39 3.52 12.14
C TRP A 61 11.70 2.40 13.13
N SER A 62 11.47 2.63 14.43
CA SER A 62 11.81 1.68 15.49
C SER A 62 10.90 0.46 15.41
N THR A 63 9.59 0.66 15.38
CA THR A 63 8.60 -0.42 15.32
C THR A 63 8.74 -1.21 14.02
N ALA A 64 8.93 -0.53 12.89
CA ALA A 64 9.12 -1.18 11.60
C ALA A 64 10.40 -2.03 11.53
N THR A 65 11.52 -1.52 12.07
CA THR A 65 12.78 -2.27 12.15
C THR A 65 12.64 -3.50 13.06
N GLN A 66 11.99 -3.34 14.21
CA GLN A 66 11.74 -4.46 15.14
C GLN A 66 10.83 -5.52 14.53
N LYS A 67 9.77 -5.15 13.79
CA LYS A 67 8.91 -6.13 13.11
C LYS A 67 9.61 -6.85 11.97
N ALA A 68 10.39 -6.16 11.15
CA ALA A 68 11.20 -6.80 10.12
C ALA A 68 12.21 -7.78 10.74
N SER A 69 12.91 -7.38 11.80
CA SER A 69 13.88 -8.25 12.48
C SER A 69 13.21 -9.45 13.13
N GLY A 70 12.09 -9.24 13.83
CA GLY A 70 11.35 -10.32 14.49
C GLY A 70 10.78 -11.33 13.50
N PHE A 71 10.26 -10.86 12.36
CA PHE A 71 9.79 -11.73 11.29
C PHE A 71 10.94 -12.49 10.62
N ALA A 72 12.07 -11.82 10.37
CA ALA A 72 13.27 -12.42 9.81
C ALA A 72 13.80 -13.59 10.66
N THR A 73 13.82 -13.45 11.99
CA THR A 73 14.41 -14.46 12.89
C THR A 73 13.40 -15.41 13.53
N ALA A 74 12.12 -15.29 13.21
CA ALA A 74 11.10 -16.21 13.70
C ALA A 74 11.33 -17.61 13.10
N SER A 75 11.39 -18.63 13.97
CA SER A 75 11.68 -20.02 13.59
C SER A 75 10.65 -20.64 12.64
N THR A 76 9.44 -20.07 12.61
CA THR A 76 8.33 -20.46 11.74
C THR A 76 8.27 -19.66 10.44
N SER A 77 8.94 -18.51 10.35
CA SER A 77 8.80 -17.58 9.22
C SER A 77 9.84 -17.82 8.13
N ASN A 78 11.12 -17.92 8.51
CA ASN A 78 12.22 -17.95 7.54
C ASN A 78 13.23 -19.07 7.84
N LYS A 79 13.41 -19.94 6.85
CA LYS A 79 14.40 -21.02 6.88
C LYS A 79 15.23 -20.98 5.60
N VAL A 80 16.53 -21.19 5.75
CA VAL A 80 17.47 -21.36 4.64
C VAL A 80 18.19 -22.69 4.85
N GLN A 81 18.08 -23.58 3.87
CA GLN A 81 18.57 -24.94 3.91
C GLN A 81 18.01 -25.71 5.12
N GLY A 82 16.73 -25.48 5.43
CA GLY A 82 16.03 -26.09 6.57
C GLY A 82 16.38 -25.51 7.94
N ALA A 83 17.36 -24.60 8.05
CA ALA A 83 17.74 -23.96 9.31
C ALA A 83 17.10 -22.57 9.45
N ALA A 84 16.59 -22.26 10.64
CA ALA A 84 16.06 -20.94 10.94
C ALA A 84 17.16 -19.87 10.92
N ILE A 85 16.81 -18.67 10.43
CA ILE A 85 17.68 -17.49 10.49
C ILE A 85 17.75 -16.99 11.94
N LYS A 86 18.96 -16.75 12.43
CA LYS A 86 19.26 -16.27 13.80
C LYS A 86 19.81 -14.85 13.81
N PHE A 87 20.35 -14.38 12.68
CA PHE A 87 20.95 -13.07 12.53
C PHE A 87 20.44 -12.40 11.25
N THR A 88 20.07 -11.13 11.36
CA THR A 88 19.69 -10.29 10.23
C THR A 88 20.17 -8.87 10.51
N GLN A 89 20.41 -8.10 9.46
CA GLN A 89 20.65 -6.67 9.57
C GLN A 89 19.45 -5.95 8.97
N VAL A 90 18.86 -5.05 9.74
CA VAL A 90 17.73 -4.25 9.29
C VAL A 90 18.12 -2.78 9.37
N ALA A 91 17.94 -2.07 8.26
CA ALA A 91 18.12 -0.63 8.15
C ALA A 91 16.80 0.03 7.76
N SER A 92 16.62 1.26 8.23
CA SER A 92 15.45 2.08 7.92
C SER A 92 15.90 3.44 7.40
N GLY A 93 15.10 4.04 6.52
CA GLY A 93 15.44 5.29 5.87
C GLY A 93 14.52 5.60 4.71
N TYR A 94 14.99 6.44 3.79
CA TYR A 94 14.23 6.80 2.59
C TYR A 94 14.79 6.09 1.36
N TRP A 95 13.89 5.64 0.49
CA TRP A 95 14.22 5.07 -0.81
C TRP A 95 13.59 5.90 -1.90
N ASN A 96 14.40 6.31 -2.88
CA ASN A 96 13.91 7.01 -4.05
C ASN A 96 13.35 6.03 -5.07
N VAL A 97 12.04 6.07 -5.31
CA VAL A 97 11.37 5.10 -6.21
C VAL A 97 11.67 5.32 -7.70
N THR A 98 12.41 6.36 -8.06
CA THR A 98 12.92 6.52 -9.44
C THR A 98 14.16 5.66 -9.73
N GLY A 99 14.71 5.00 -8.71
CA GLY A 99 15.89 4.14 -8.84
C GLY A 99 17.23 4.89 -8.73
N ALA A 100 17.23 6.22 -8.62
CA ALA A 100 18.43 7.02 -8.35
C ALA A 100 18.29 7.70 -6.99
N PRO A 101 19.19 7.48 -6.00
CA PRO A 101 20.52 6.87 -6.11
C PRO A 101 20.60 5.33 -5.97
N GLY A 102 19.46 4.61 -5.99
CA GLY A 102 19.45 3.13 -5.92
C GLY A 102 19.97 2.57 -4.60
N LYS A 103 19.88 3.37 -3.52
CA LYS A 103 20.35 3.01 -2.19
C LYS A 103 19.51 3.69 -1.12
N LEU A 104 19.38 3.04 0.03
CA LEU A 104 18.70 3.58 1.19
C LEU A 104 19.43 4.83 1.72
N GLN A 105 18.69 5.92 1.89
CA GLN A 105 19.18 7.15 2.51
C GLN A 105 18.90 7.10 4.02
N ALA A 106 19.95 7.07 4.83
CA ALA A 106 19.82 7.09 6.29
C ALA A 106 19.28 8.44 6.79
N VAL A 107 18.57 8.41 7.92
CA VAL A 107 18.13 9.62 8.63
C VAL A 107 19.29 10.26 9.42
N PRO A 108 19.33 11.60 9.59
CA PRO A 108 18.37 12.60 9.12
C PRO A 108 18.47 12.86 7.60
N PHE A 109 17.31 12.95 6.94
CA PHE A 109 17.18 13.19 5.51
C PHE A 109 15.88 13.97 5.26
N THR A 110 15.92 14.94 4.34
CA THR A 110 14.72 15.70 3.94
C THR A 110 14.17 15.08 2.65
N PRO A 111 13.06 14.33 2.71
CA PRO A 111 12.54 13.62 1.55
C PRO A 111 11.97 14.56 0.49
N GLY A 112 12.32 14.30 -0.77
CA GLY A 112 11.63 14.83 -1.92
C GLY A 112 10.35 14.04 -2.23
N ALA A 113 9.70 14.38 -3.36
CA ALA A 113 8.42 13.79 -3.74
C ALA A 113 8.50 12.26 -3.93
N ASN A 114 9.62 11.75 -4.44
CA ASN A 114 9.82 10.33 -4.75
C ASN A 114 10.54 9.54 -3.64
N ASP A 115 10.89 10.20 -2.54
CA ASP A 115 11.60 9.58 -1.43
C ASP A 115 10.59 9.00 -0.44
N LEU A 116 10.44 7.69 -0.46
CA LEU A 116 9.48 6.99 0.38
C LEU A 116 10.15 6.37 1.60
N PRO A 117 9.49 6.37 2.76
CA PRO A 117 9.92 5.58 3.90
C PRO A 117 10.07 4.10 3.52
N ALA A 118 11.21 3.52 3.91
CA ALA A 118 11.63 2.20 3.49
C ALA A 118 12.26 1.39 4.63
N ILE A 119 12.08 0.07 4.56
CA ILE A 119 12.80 -0.91 5.37
C ILE A 119 13.66 -1.76 4.45
N GLN A 120 14.96 -1.80 4.74
CA GLN A 120 15.91 -2.68 4.08
C GLN A 120 16.31 -3.82 5.03
N VAL A 121 16.23 -5.05 4.54
CA VAL A 121 16.65 -6.25 5.25
C VAL A 121 17.79 -6.90 4.49
N THR A 122 18.89 -7.15 5.19
CA THR A 122 20.05 -7.88 4.69
C THR A 122 20.18 -9.19 5.46
N MET A 123 20.08 -10.30 4.74
CA MET A 123 20.28 -11.64 5.29
C MET A 123 21.57 -12.22 4.76
N THR A 124 22.40 -12.76 5.66
CA THR A 124 23.72 -13.29 5.30
C THR A 124 23.93 -14.64 5.96
N LYS A 125 24.33 -15.65 5.19
CA LYS A 125 24.93 -16.89 5.70
C LYS A 125 26.44 -16.82 5.53
N SER A 126 27.14 -16.86 6.66
CA SER A 126 28.59 -16.84 6.72
C SER A 126 29.04 -17.48 8.03
N THR A 127 30.21 -18.09 8.04
CA THR A 127 30.86 -18.58 9.28
C THR A 127 31.15 -17.45 10.28
N ALA A 128 31.15 -16.20 9.81
CA ALA A 128 31.34 -15.01 10.65
C ALA A 128 30.06 -14.56 11.40
N ASN A 129 28.91 -15.21 11.21
CA ASN A 129 27.66 -14.83 11.86
C ASN A 129 26.87 -16.03 12.41
N ALA A 130 25.82 -15.75 13.18
CA ALA A 130 25.03 -16.78 13.86
C ALA A 130 24.21 -17.68 12.92
N ASN A 131 24.10 -17.36 11.63
CA ASN A 131 23.41 -18.19 10.63
C ASN A 131 24.29 -19.32 10.08
N GLY A 132 25.60 -19.26 10.33
CA GLY A 132 26.59 -20.21 9.83
C GLY A 132 26.81 -20.11 8.32
N GLY A 133 27.92 -20.69 7.85
CA GLY A 133 28.22 -20.81 6.44
C GLY A 133 27.28 -21.77 5.70
N ILE A 134 27.27 -21.70 4.39
CA ILE A 134 26.63 -22.69 3.52
C ILE A 134 27.54 -23.92 3.49
N PRO A 135 27.04 -25.11 3.89
CA PRO A 135 27.83 -26.33 3.85
C PRO A 135 28.17 -26.69 2.40
N VAL A 136 29.36 -27.25 2.23
CA VAL A 136 29.81 -27.82 0.96
C VAL A 136 29.93 -29.34 1.10
N TYR A 137 29.67 -30.05 0.02
CA TYR A 137 29.66 -31.51 -0.04
C TYR A 137 30.94 -32.05 -0.66
N LEU A 138 31.37 -31.50 -1.81
CA LEU A 138 32.48 -32.04 -2.59
C LEU A 138 33.64 -31.05 -2.73
N ALA A 139 33.40 -29.75 -2.61
CA ALA A 139 34.42 -28.70 -2.65
C ALA A 139 35.45 -28.80 -1.51
N GLY A 140 35.15 -29.60 -0.47
CA GLY A 140 36.11 -29.98 0.57
C GLY A 140 37.38 -30.64 0.03
N ILE A 141 37.28 -31.38 -1.09
CA ILE A 141 38.44 -31.99 -1.78
C ILE A 141 39.41 -30.92 -2.30
N LEU A 142 38.90 -29.72 -2.59
CA LEU A 142 39.67 -28.56 -3.05
C LEU A 142 40.06 -27.61 -1.91
N GLY A 143 39.84 -28.01 -0.64
CA GLY A 143 40.17 -27.21 0.54
C GLY A 143 39.13 -26.14 0.89
N VAL A 144 37.96 -26.12 0.24
CA VAL A 144 36.85 -25.22 0.58
C VAL A 144 35.99 -25.90 1.65
N SER A 145 35.83 -25.28 2.82
CA SER A 145 35.07 -25.86 3.94
C SER A 145 33.67 -25.28 4.12
N SER A 146 33.40 -24.09 3.56
CA SER A 146 32.09 -23.45 3.57
C SER A 146 32.02 -22.34 2.53
N LEU A 147 30.81 -21.98 2.11
CA LEU A 147 30.54 -20.84 1.26
C LEU A 147 29.76 -19.77 2.03
N SER A 148 29.76 -18.54 1.51
CA SER A 148 28.95 -17.45 2.04
C SER A 148 28.02 -16.88 0.98
N ALA A 149 26.87 -16.39 1.42
CA ALA A 149 25.90 -15.72 0.57
C ALA A 149 25.17 -14.65 1.36
N ALA A 150 24.76 -13.61 0.65
CA ALA A 150 23.89 -12.58 1.19
C ALA A 150 22.78 -12.24 0.19
N ALA A 151 21.66 -11.76 0.72
CA ALA A 151 20.55 -11.22 -0.02
C ALA A 151 20.08 -9.93 0.65
N ILE A 152 19.65 -8.97 -0.15
CA ILE A 152 19.17 -7.67 0.31
C ILE A 152 17.78 -7.45 -0.32
N ALA A 153 16.84 -7.02 0.51
CA ALA A 153 15.51 -6.63 0.07
C ALA A 153 15.18 -5.27 0.66
N THR A 154 14.53 -4.40 -0.11
CA THR A 154 14.00 -3.13 0.41
C THR A 154 12.54 -3.04 0.07
N ALA A 155 11.72 -2.70 1.06
CA ALA A 155 10.28 -2.52 0.90
C ALA A 155 9.88 -1.10 1.28
N VAL A 156 8.97 -0.54 0.50
CA VAL A 156 8.39 0.79 0.72
C VAL A 156 6.89 0.69 0.84
N VAL A 157 6.31 1.67 1.54
CA VAL A 157 4.87 1.95 1.50
C VAL A 157 4.69 3.37 1.00
N SER A 158 3.73 3.56 0.11
CA SER A 158 3.52 4.81 -0.61
C SER A 158 2.08 5.29 -0.48
N ARG A 159 1.82 6.48 -1.01
CA ARG A 159 0.46 6.93 -1.31
C ARG A 159 0.17 6.63 -2.79
N PRO A 160 -1.02 6.13 -3.12
CA PRO A 160 -1.36 5.72 -4.47
C PRO A 160 -1.19 6.86 -5.48
N GLY A 161 -0.29 6.66 -6.45
CA GLY A 161 -0.22 7.42 -7.70
C GLY A 161 -1.09 6.80 -8.80
N TYR A 162 -1.43 5.52 -8.66
CA TYR A 162 -2.47 4.84 -9.42
C TYR A 162 -3.15 3.78 -8.55
N VAL A 163 -4.37 3.40 -8.93
CA VAL A 163 -5.13 2.31 -8.32
C VAL A 163 -5.61 1.38 -9.41
N GLY A 164 -5.38 0.09 -9.23
CA GLY A 164 -5.68 -0.96 -10.19
C GLY A 164 -7.08 -1.56 -10.05
N PRO A 165 -7.31 -2.70 -10.74
CA PRO A 165 -8.57 -3.43 -10.72
C PRO A 165 -9.01 -3.79 -9.29
N GLY A 166 -10.31 -3.75 -9.00
CA GLY A 166 -10.88 -3.99 -7.67
C GLY A 166 -10.59 -2.95 -6.58
N GLY A 167 -9.83 -1.89 -6.86
CA GLY A 167 -9.35 -0.96 -5.83
C GLY A 167 -10.13 0.36 -5.70
N LEU A 168 -11.11 0.65 -6.55
CA LEU A 168 -11.80 1.94 -6.57
C LEU A 168 -13.32 1.81 -6.43
N PHE A 169 -13.86 2.64 -5.55
CA PHE A 169 -15.29 2.80 -5.39
C PHE A 169 -15.85 3.84 -6.39
N PRO A 170 -17.06 3.65 -6.94
CA PRO A 170 -17.60 4.44 -8.05
C PRO A 170 -18.13 5.83 -7.65
N ILE A 171 -17.43 6.54 -6.77
CA ILE A 171 -17.70 7.92 -6.38
C ILE A 171 -16.42 8.73 -6.56
N ALA A 172 -16.51 9.89 -7.22
CA ALA A 172 -15.43 10.86 -7.30
C ALA A 172 -15.74 12.07 -6.41
N ILE A 173 -14.71 12.57 -5.72
CA ILE A 173 -14.83 13.71 -4.80
C ILE A 173 -14.07 14.91 -5.37
N SER A 174 -14.57 16.12 -5.16
CA SER A 174 -13.86 17.32 -5.60
C SER A 174 -12.62 17.60 -4.74
N LYS A 175 -11.56 18.08 -5.38
CA LYS A 175 -10.36 18.55 -4.70
C LYS A 175 -10.67 19.70 -3.74
N CYS A 176 -11.61 20.57 -4.09
CA CYS A 176 -12.10 21.67 -3.26
C CYS A 176 -12.58 21.18 -1.89
N LEU A 177 -13.36 20.07 -1.85
CA LEU A 177 -13.78 19.47 -0.59
C LEU A 177 -12.57 19.02 0.25
N TYR A 178 -11.62 18.32 -0.38
CA TYR A 178 -10.42 17.84 0.31
C TYR A 178 -9.58 18.99 0.88
N ASP A 179 -9.31 20.04 0.12
CA ASP A 179 -8.50 21.17 0.58
C ASP A 179 -9.14 21.88 1.80
N ASN A 180 -10.47 21.94 1.85
CA ASN A 180 -11.20 22.54 2.97
C ASN A 180 -11.19 21.67 4.23
N TYR A 181 -11.20 20.35 4.09
CA TYR A 181 -11.46 19.43 5.21
C TYR A 181 -10.36 18.42 5.52
N TRP A 182 -9.23 18.48 4.80
CA TRP A 182 -8.03 17.71 5.09
C TRP A 182 -6.96 18.58 5.75
N ASN A 183 -6.30 18.06 6.77
CA ASN A 183 -5.14 18.71 7.38
C ASN A 183 -3.86 18.15 6.75
N THR A 184 -3.23 18.93 5.87
CA THR A 184 -1.99 18.53 5.18
C THR A 184 -0.78 18.46 6.10
N SER A 185 -0.78 19.20 7.22
CA SER A 185 0.32 19.20 8.19
C SER A 185 0.35 17.90 9.00
N THR A 186 -0.82 17.40 9.40
CA THR A 186 -0.96 16.16 10.17
C THR A 186 -1.33 14.95 9.32
N ASN A 187 -1.60 15.16 8.02
CA ASN A 187 -2.09 14.15 7.10
C ASN A 187 -3.31 13.38 7.63
N SER A 188 -4.30 14.13 8.13
CA SER A 188 -5.50 13.58 8.77
C SER A 188 -6.74 14.38 8.39
N PRO A 189 -7.94 13.80 8.52
CA PRO A 189 -9.18 14.57 8.44
C PRO A 189 -9.18 15.73 9.44
N LYS A 190 -9.73 16.88 9.06
CA LYS A 190 -10.07 17.94 10.01
C LYS A 190 -11.24 17.46 10.88
N LEU A 191 -11.20 17.84 12.14
CA LEU A 191 -12.24 17.50 13.11
C LEU A 191 -13.28 18.62 13.17
N ALA A 192 -14.54 18.26 13.33
CA ALA A 192 -15.64 19.19 13.52
C ALA A 192 -15.47 19.97 14.82
N SER A 193 -15.67 21.29 14.74
CA SER A 193 -15.54 22.21 15.88
C SER A 193 -16.87 22.48 16.58
N SER A 194 -18.00 22.14 15.95
CA SER A 194 -19.35 22.36 16.47
C SER A 194 -20.31 21.29 15.97
N THR A 195 -21.56 21.34 16.42
CA THR A 195 -22.63 20.47 15.93
C THR A 195 -23.33 20.99 14.68
N ALA A 196 -23.03 22.23 14.27
CA ALA A 196 -23.70 22.88 13.15
C ALA A 196 -23.40 22.14 11.84
N PRO A 197 -24.40 21.95 10.95
CA PRO A 197 -24.16 21.43 9.61
C PRO A 197 -23.17 22.28 8.84
N ILE A 198 -22.46 21.63 7.91
CA ILE A 198 -21.64 22.33 6.93
C ILE A 198 -22.55 23.17 6.04
N SER A 199 -22.12 24.38 5.69
CA SER A 199 -22.85 25.23 4.74
C SER A 199 -23.10 24.48 3.42
N GLY A 200 -24.37 24.42 2.99
CA GLY A 200 -24.81 23.64 1.82
C GLY A 200 -25.23 22.20 2.13
N GLN A 201 -25.14 21.77 3.39
CA GLN A 201 -25.54 20.43 3.86
C GLN A 201 -26.54 20.50 5.00
N THR A 202 -27.16 19.36 5.30
CA THR A 202 -28.24 19.24 6.29
C THR A 202 -27.89 18.37 7.48
N VAL A 203 -26.73 17.72 7.49
CA VAL A 203 -26.33 16.76 8.53
C VAL A 203 -25.54 17.47 9.64
N ASN A 204 -26.03 17.34 10.87
CA ASN A 204 -25.32 17.81 12.07
C ASN A 204 -23.99 17.09 12.23
N GLN A 205 -23.01 17.83 12.72
CA GLN A 205 -21.65 17.33 12.96
C GLN A 205 -21.50 16.88 14.41
N THR A 206 -20.45 16.11 14.70
CA THR A 206 -20.11 15.71 16.07
C THR A 206 -18.75 16.32 16.43
N PRO A 207 -18.67 17.21 17.43
CA PRO A 207 -17.42 17.84 17.82
C PRO A 207 -16.30 16.83 18.09
N ASN A 208 -15.07 17.16 17.69
CA ASN A 208 -13.87 16.32 17.82
C ASN A 208 -13.89 14.99 17.02
N THR A 209 -14.78 14.86 16.04
CA THR A 209 -14.77 13.75 15.07
C THR A 209 -14.55 14.29 13.66
N PRO A 210 -14.06 13.47 12.70
CA PRO A 210 -13.96 13.89 11.31
C PRO A 210 -15.28 14.46 10.80
N TYR A 211 -15.22 15.53 10.01
CA TYR A 211 -16.42 16.06 9.35
C TYR A 211 -17.11 14.99 8.50
N VAL A 212 -18.44 14.99 8.55
CA VAL A 212 -19.29 14.12 7.72
C VAL A 212 -19.91 14.94 6.58
N PHE A 213 -19.95 14.34 5.40
CA PHE A 213 -20.36 15.00 4.15
C PHE A 213 -21.44 14.20 3.43
N GLN A 214 -22.47 14.90 2.97
CA GLN A 214 -23.42 14.38 2.00
C GLN A 214 -22.85 14.50 0.58
N ILE A 215 -22.78 13.39 -0.14
CA ILE A 215 -22.34 13.32 -1.54
C ILE A 215 -23.54 13.02 -2.43
N SER A 216 -23.89 14.00 -3.27
CA SER A 216 -24.72 13.90 -4.47
C SER A 216 -24.63 15.22 -5.26
N SER A 217 -25.22 15.27 -6.44
CA SER A 217 -25.34 16.45 -7.33
C SER A 217 -26.09 17.61 -6.69
N ALA A 218 -26.94 17.33 -5.72
CA ALA A 218 -27.69 18.35 -4.99
C ALA A 218 -26.89 18.99 -3.84
N TYR A 219 -25.74 18.43 -3.44
CA TYR A 219 -25.04 18.84 -2.23
C TYR A 219 -23.72 19.54 -2.50
N GLN A 220 -23.56 20.68 -1.83
CA GLN A 220 -22.31 21.42 -1.77
C GLN A 220 -21.81 21.45 -0.33
N ALA A 221 -20.50 21.50 -0.15
CA ALA A 221 -19.84 21.65 1.13
C ALA A 221 -19.03 22.94 1.12
N ASN A 222 -19.52 23.96 1.81
CA ASN A 222 -18.86 25.27 1.88
C ASN A 222 -18.52 25.85 0.48
N GLY A 223 -19.48 25.77 -0.44
CA GLY A 223 -19.33 26.24 -1.82
C GLY A 223 -18.57 25.29 -2.77
N CYS A 224 -18.06 24.16 -2.29
CA CYS A 224 -17.49 23.11 -3.13
C CYS A 224 -18.55 22.09 -3.54
N GLU A 225 -18.53 21.61 -4.79
CA GLU A 225 -19.26 20.39 -5.16
C GLU A 225 -18.74 19.22 -4.31
N ALA A 226 -19.60 18.46 -3.63
CA ALA A 226 -19.12 17.42 -2.71
C ALA A 226 -18.53 16.22 -3.45
N GLY A 227 -19.23 15.71 -4.45
CA GLY A 227 -18.81 14.56 -5.24
C GLY A 227 -19.90 14.11 -6.21
N GLN A 228 -19.55 13.20 -7.12
CA GLN A 228 -20.46 12.62 -8.11
C GLN A 228 -20.18 11.13 -8.34
N TRP A 229 -21.15 10.43 -8.92
CA TRP A 229 -20.95 9.08 -9.44
C TRP A 229 -19.93 9.05 -10.58
N THR A 230 -19.07 8.05 -10.56
CA THR A 230 -18.11 7.79 -11.64
C THR A 230 -18.18 6.34 -12.11
N THR A 231 -18.00 6.15 -13.41
CA THR A 231 -17.78 4.83 -14.03
C THR A 231 -16.33 4.56 -14.38
N LEU A 232 -15.44 5.27 -13.70
CA LEU A 232 -14.00 5.13 -13.81
C LEU A 232 -13.57 5.37 -15.26
N THR A 233 -13.04 4.36 -15.93
CA THR A 233 -12.54 4.46 -17.31
C THR A 233 -13.65 4.31 -18.37
N SER A 234 -14.86 3.88 -17.97
CA SER A 234 -15.97 3.54 -18.86
C SER A 234 -17.02 4.65 -18.94
N GLN A 235 -17.64 4.82 -20.11
CA GLN A 235 -18.80 5.70 -20.30
C GLN A 235 -20.14 4.97 -20.08
N GLN A 236 -20.11 3.70 -19.67
CA GLN A 236 -21.34 2.95 -19.39
C GLN A 236 -22.18 3.67 -18.35
N ASN A 237 -23.49 3.74 -18.61
CA ASN A 237 -24.43 4.42 -17.73
C ASN A 237 -25.65 3.56 -17.50
N ASP A 238 -25.43 2.35 -16.97
CA ASP A 238 -26.47 1.40 -16.54
C ASP A 238 -26.25 0.97 -15.08
N VAL A 239 -27.34 0.64 -14.40
CA VAL A 239 -27.31 0.27 -12.97
C VAL A 239 -26.51 -1.01 -12.72
N PRO A 240 -26.66 -2.10 -13.52
CA PRO A 240 -25.86 -3.31 -13.34
C PRO A 240 -24.35 -3.05 -13.35
N PHE A 241 -23.85 -2.25 -14.28
CA PHE A 241 -22.44 -1.91 -14.35
C PHE A 241 -21.94 -1.22 -13.08
N VAL A 242 -22.64 -0.17 -12.63
CA VAL A 242 -22.23 0.56 -11.41
C VAL A 242 -22.34 -0.32 -10.16
N ARG A 243 -23.32 -1.23 -10.08
CA ARG A 243 -23.37 -2.24 -9.00
C ARG A 243 -22.17 -3.18 -9.03
N GLY A 244 -21.71 -3.57 -10.22
CA GLY A 244 -20.46 -4.31 -10.39
C GLY A 244 -19.29 -3.53 -9.80
N LEU A 245 -19.19 -2.22 -10.08
CA LEU A 245 -18.14 -1.36 -9.49
C LEU A 245 -18.25 -1.26 -7.97
N ILE A 246 -19.46 -1.10 -7.40
CA ILE A 246 -19.68 -1.12 -5.93
C ILE A 246 -19.19 -2.44 -5.33
N ALA A 247 -19.37 -3.55 -6.04
CA ALA A 247 -18.92 -4.88 -5.62
C ALA A 247 -17.43 -5.16 -5.94
N GLY A 248 -16.63 -4.14 -6.32
CA GLY A 248 -15.22 -4.28 -6.62
C GLY A 248 -14.90 -4.95 -7.96
N GLN A 249 -15.83 -4.96 -8.91
CA GLN A 249 -15.64 -5.56 -10.25
C GLN A 249 -15.03 -4.57 -11.26
N ASN A 250 -14.31 -3.54 -10.82
CA ASN A 250 -13.60 -2.67 -11.76
C ASN A 250 -12.40 -3.42 -12.37
N THR A 251 -12.31 -3.41 -13.70
CA THR A 251 -11.30 -4.17 -14.46
C THR A 251 -10.07 -3.34 -14.82
N ASP A 252 -10.18 -2.01 -14.69
CA ASP A 252 -9.20 -1.09 -15.24
C ASP A 252 -8.42 -0.38 -14.13
N SER A 253 -7.23 0.10 -14.49
CA SER A 253 -6.40 0.93 -13.62
C SER A 253 -6.62 2.41 -13.92
N LEU A 254 -6.58 3.23 -12.88
CA LEU A 254 -6.70 4.68 -12.98
C LEU A 254 -5.50 5.33 -12.30
N GLY A 255 -4.83 6.25 -12.98
CA GLY A 255 -3.65 6.96 -12.48
C GLY A 255 -3.89 8.46 -12.32
N ILE A 256 -3.13 9.08 -11.43
CA ILE A 256 -3.07 10.54 -11.32
C ILE A 256 -2.56 11.12 -12.65
N GLY A 257 -3.23 12.15 -13.15
CA GLY A 257 -2.89 12.81 -14.42
C GLY A 257 -3.18 11.97 -15.68
N SER A 258 -3.74 10.77 -15.54
CA SER A 258 -4.09 9.93 -16.70
C SER A 258 -5.16 10.60 -17.56
N GLN A 259 -5.02 10.46 -18.88
CA GLN A 259 -6.02 10.88 -19.87
C GLN A 259 -6.68 9.63 -20.48
N PRO A 260 -8.02 9.57 -20.60
CA PRO A 260 -8.95 10.68 -20.36
C PRO A 260 -9.29 10.89 -18.87
N GLY A 261 -8.91 9.98 -17.98
CA GLY A 261 -9.16 10.10 -16.53
C GLY A 261 -10.41 9.32 -16.10
N THR A 262 -11.15 9.86 -15.14
CA THR A 262 -12.38 9.23 -14.60
C THR A 262 -13.62 9.84 -15.25
N TYR A 263 -14.60 9.03 -15.63
CA TYR A 263 -15.82 9.48 -16.28
C TYR A 263 -16.92 9.74 -15.26
N ILE A 264 -17.26 11.01 -15.07
CA ILE A 264 -18.36 11.44 -14.21
C ILE A 264 -19.69 11.28 -14.96
N GLN A 265 -20.60 10.52 -14.37
CA GLN A 265 -21.88 10.20 -15.02
C GLN A 265 -22.85 11.39 -15.04
N PRO A 266 -23.67 11.51 -16.10
CA PRO A 266 -24.85 12.37 -16.06
C PRO A 266 -25.97 11.68 -15.29
N GLY A 267 -26.46 12.36 -14.25
CA GLY A 267 -27.65 11.97 -13.49
C GLY A 267 -27.40 10.94 -12.39
N GLU A 268 -28.39 10.80 -11.51
CA GLU A 268 -28.34 9.92 -10.35
C GLU A 268 -29.37 8.82 -10.47
N LYS A 269 -29.01 7.61 -10.02
CA LYS A 269 -29.91 6.45 -10.04
C LYS A 269 -30.22 6.01 -8.62
N ASN A 270 -31.46 6.24 -8.17
CA ASN A 270 -31.88 5.98 -6.79
C ASN A 270 -31.54 4.57 -6.28
N THR A 271 -31.64 3.55 -7.14
CA THR A 271 -31.34 2.17 -6.76
C THR A 271 -29.88 1.92 -6.39
N LEU A 272 -28.95 2.79 -6.80
CA LEU A 272 -27.54 2.68 -6.43
C LEU A 272 -27.32 3.09 -4.97
N PHE A 273 -28.05 4.07 -4.45
CA PHE A 273 -27.95 4.48 -3.05
C PHE A 273 -28.36 3.34 -2.11
N THR A 274 -29.39 2.56 -2.46
CA THR A 274 -29.73 1.33 -1.71
C THR A 274 -28.58 0.32 -1.72
N SER A 275 -27.90 0.14 -2.86
CA SER A 275 -26.73 -0.75 -2.93
C SER A 275 -25.58 -0.27 -2.04
N VAL A 276 -25.34 1.03 -1.98
CA VAL A 276 -24.32 1.61 -1.08
C VAL A 276 -24.73 1.48 0.38
N ASP A 277 -26.00 1.75 0.74
CA ASP A 277 -26.45 1.66 2.13
C ASP A 277 -26.28 0.23 2.66
N ASN A 278 -26.66 -0.76 1.86
CA ASN A 278 -26.51 -2.18 2.18
C ASN A 278 -25.07 -2.60 2.48
N CYS A 279 -24.06 -2.00 1.83
CA CYS A 279 -22.66 -2.33 2.04
C CYS A 279 -21.91 -1.40 3.02
N SER A 280 -22.50 -0.25 3.35
CA SER A 280 -21.88 0.78 4.20
C SER A 280 -21.74 0.36 5.66
N ALA A 281 -21.25 1.27 6.52
CA ALA A 281 -21.24 1.08 7.97
C ALA A 281 -22.64 0.85 8.60
N ASN A 282 -23.71 1.24 7.90
CA ASN A 282 -25.10 1.00 8.33
C ASN A 282 -25.63 -0.38 7.89
N GLY A 283 -24.95 -1.01 6.93
CA GLY A 283 -25.31 -2.30 6.36
C GLY A 283 -24.38 -3.43 6.80
N ASP A 284 -23.81 -4.15 5.84
CA ASP A 284 -22.95 -5.31 6.09
C ASP A 284 -21.45 -4.97 6.27
N HIS A 285 -21.09 -3.68 6.21
CA HIS A 285 -19.72 -3.15 6.33
C HIS A 285 -18.74 -3.52 5.20
N SER A 286 -19.18 -4.18 4.13
CA SER A 286 -18.29 -4.61 3.04
C SER A 286 -17.68 -3.47 2.23
N CYS A 287 -18.34 -2.31 2.17
CA CYS A 287 -17.84 -1.08 1.54
C CYS A 287 -17.70 0.08 2.56
N GLU A 288 -17.50 -0.23 3.84
CA GLU A 288 -17.39 0.81 4.88
C GLU A 288 -16.16 1.71 4.66
N TYR A 289 -15.05 1.19 4.16
CA TYR A 289 -13.84 1.98 3.89
C TYR A 289 -13.39 1.76 2.46
N GLU A 290 -13.36 2.85 1.70
CA GLU A 290 -13.21 2.78 0.25
C GLU A 290 -12.22 3.80 -0.26
N THR A 291 -11.54 3.45 -1.35
CA THR A 291 -10.66 4.37 -2.07
C THR A 291 -11.43 5.01 -3.22
N VAL A 292 -11.44 6.33 -3.26
CA VAL A 292 -12.16 7.12 -4.26
C VAL A 292 -11.20 8.05 -5.02
N PRO A 293 -11.40 8.27 -6.33
CA PRO A 293 -10.66 9.30 -7.06
C PRO A 293 -11.05 10.71 -6.60
N VAL A 294 -10.05 11.58 -6.50
CA VAL A 294 -10.24 13.02 -6.31
C VAL A 294 -9.97 13.74 -7.63
N VAL A 295 -10.87 14.64 -8.01
CA VAL A 295 -10.87 15.38 -9.28
C VAL A 295 -11.00 16.88 -9.05
N ASN A 296 -10.52 17.71 -9.98
CA ASN A 296 -10.65 19.16 -9.85
C ASN A 296 -12.10 19.66 -10.01
N SER A 297 -12.87 19.00 -10.89
CA SER A 297 -14.28 19.29 -11.13
C SER A 297 -15.03 17.96 -11.17
N VAL A 298 -16.26 17.95 -10.67
CA VAL A 298 -17.18 16.82 -10.81
C VAL A 298 -18.24 17.09 -11.88
N GLY A 299 -17.93 17.96 -12.85
CA GLY A 299 -18.76 18.14 -14.03
C GLY A 299 -18.81 16.87 -14.88
N THR A 300 -19.96 16.62 -15.51
CA THR A 300 -20.19 15.45 -16.39
C THR A 300 -19.11 15.32 -17.45
N GLY A 301 -18.68 14.08 -17.71
CA GLY A 301 -17.63 13.76 -18.68
C GLY A 301 -16.35 13.32 -18.01
N TYR A 302 -15.29 13.23 -18.81
CA TYR A 302 -13.98 12.79 -18.34
C TYR A 302 -13.27 13.89 -17.54
N GLN A 303 -12.81 13.53 -16.34
CA GLN A 303 -12.12 14.41 -15.41
C GLN A 303 -10.76 13.81 -15.03
N PRO A 304 -9.68 14.60 -15.06
CA PRO A 304 -8.37 14.12 -14.64
C PRO A 304 -8.35 13.88 -13.13
N VAL A 305 -7.83 12.72 -12.73
CA VAL A 305 -7.62 12.40 -11.32
C VAL A 305 -6.37 13.12 -10.81
N VAL A 306 -6.49 13.77 -9.66
CA VAL A 306 -5.39 14.50 -9.01
C VAL A 306 -4.85 13.80 -7.76
N ALA A 307 -5.65 12.91 -7.17
CA ALA A 307 -5.26 12.09 -6.02
C ALA A 307 -6.24 10.93 -5.81
N PHE A 308 -5.89 10.00 -4.92
CA PHE A 308 -6.80 8.98 -4.42
C PHE A 308 -6.95 9.12 -2.92
N ALA A 309 -8.18 8.98 -2.47
CA ALA A 309 -8.62 9.37 -1.15
C ALA A 309 -9.25 8.18 -0.43
N CYS A 310 -8.96 8.02 0.86
CA CYS A 310 -9.71 7.08 1.68
C CYS A 310 -10.92 7.78 2.30
N VAL A 311 -12.09 7.19 2.11
CA VAL A 311 -13.34 7.60 2.75
C VAL A 311 -13.92 6.45 3.55
N ARG A 312 -14.60 6.80 4.63
CA ARG A 312 -15.48 5.88 5.34
C ARG A 312 -16.93 6.18 4.95
N ILE A 313 -17.61 5.22 4.35
CA ILE A 313 -19.02 5.31 3.96
C ILE A 313 -19.87 4.94 5.18
N LEU A 314 -20.60 5.93 5.70
CA LEU A 314 -21.39 5.78 6.92
C LEU A 314 -22.76 5.17 6.62
N LYS A 315 -23.43 5.68 5.59
CA LYS A 315 -24.74 5.22 5.10
C LYS A 315 -25.04 5.82 3.73
N ALA A 316 -26.13 5.38 3.11
CA ALA A 316 -26.71 6.10 1.98
C ALA A 316 -28.24 6.22 2.13
N ASP A 317 -28.79 7.32 1.64
CA ASP A 317 -30.21 7.64 1.70
C ASP A 317 -30.78 7.70 0.29
N ASN A 318 -31.90 7.02 0.04
CA ASN A 318 -32.56 6.95 -1.26
C ASN A 318 -33.88 7.76 -1.31
N GLY A 319 -34.07 8.70 -0.39
CA GLY A 319 -35.25 9.55 -0.31
C GLY A 319 -35.34 10.60 -1.43
N SER A 320 -36.16 11.63 -1.22
CA SER A 320 -36.43 12.67 -2.22
C SER A 320 -35.22 13.51 -2.62
N LYS A 321 -34.18 13.52 -1.78
CA LYS A 321 -32.85 14.11 -2.06
C LYS A 321 -31.80 13.06 -1.66
N PRO A 322 -31.47 12.13 -2.55
CA PRO A 322 -30.60 11.03 -2.20
C PRO A 322 -29.16 11.51 -1.97
N TYR A 323 -28.44 10.85 -1.06
CA TYR A 323 -27.04 11.14 -0.78
C TYR A 323 -26.31 9.93 -0.22
N ILE A 324 -25.00 9.91 -0.40
CA ILE A 324 -24.10 9.03 0.35
C ILE A 324 -23.48 9.86 1.46
N LEU A 325 -23.57 9.39 2.70
CA LEU A 325 -22.94 10.05 3.84
C LEU A 325 -21.55 9.45 4.05
N VAL A 326 -20.52 10.28 3.93
CA VAL A 326 -19.13 9.84 4.10
C VAL A 326 -18.39 10.69 5.10
N GLN A 327 -17.29 10.18 5.63
CA GLN A 327 -16.27 10.97 6.30
C GLN A 327 -14.90 10.63 5.70
N MET A 328 -13.97 11.58 5.70
CA MET A 328 -12.59 11.30 5.32
C MET A 328 -11.93 10.40 6.37
N SER A 329 -10.97 9.56 5.96
CA SER A 329 -10.23 8.67 6.86
C SER A 329 -8.75 8.62 6.49
N ASN A 330 -7.90 8.39 7.51
CA ASN A 330 -6.48 8.10 7.36
C ASN A 330 -6.07 6.83 8.13
N GLN A 331 -7.03 5.98 8.49
CA GLN A 331 -6.77 4.75 9.23
C GLN A 331 -6.07 3.72 8.34
N ALA A 332 -4.76 3.49 8.52
CA ALA A 332 -4.00 2.64 7.57
C ALA A 332 -4.47 1.17 7.53
N ASP A 333 -5.11 0.67 8.58
CA ASP A 333 -5.67 -0.69 8.61
C ASP A 333 -6.89 -0.86 7.72
N LYS A 334 -7.56 0.24 7.40
CA LYS A 334 -8.80 0.25 6.60
C LYS A 334 -8.61 0.92 5.25
N CYS A 335 -7.70 1.88 5.17
CA CYS A 335 -7.42 2.69 3.98
C CYS A 335 -6.34 2.08 3.07
N GLN A 336 -6.40 0.77 2.84
CA GLN A 336 -5.47 0.06 1.97
C GLN A 336 -6.04 0.02 0.55
N ALA A 337 -5.47 0.82 -0.35
CA ALA A 337 -5.89 0.83 -1.74
C ALA A 337 -5.41 -0.45 -2.43
N ALA A 338 -6.32 -1.41 -2.69
CA ALA A 338 -5.96 -2.65 -3.36
C ALA A 338 -5.35 -2.40 -4.75
N ASN A 339 -4.41 -3.25 -5.18
CA ASN A 339 -3.78 -3.21 -6.50
C ASN A 339 -3.23 -1.82 -6.90
N SER A 340 -2.73 -1.05 -5.92
CA SER A 340 -2.24 0.31 -6.12
C SER A 340 -0.73 0.42 -6.04
N GLY A 341 -0.20 1.54 -6.56
CA GLY A 341 1.22 1.84 -6.53
C GLY A 341 1.52 3.27 -6.96
N GLY A 342 2.77 3.54 -7.31
CA GLY A 342 3.21 4.87 -7.73
C GLY A 342 3.46 5.80 -6.54
N VAL A 343 3.32 7.11 -6.76
CA VAL A 343 3.47 8.14 -5.74
C VAL A 343 2.38 9.19 -5.97
N GLY A 344 1.60 9.47 -4.93
CA GLY A 344 0.54 10.48 -4.97
C GLY A 344 0.48 11.36 -3.72
N PRO A 345 -0.42 12.37 -3.72
CA PRO A 345 -0.72 13.19 -2.55
C PRO A 345 -1.24 12.36 -1.38
N ASN A 346 -1.04 12.84 -0.15
CA ASN A 346 -1.53 12.16 1.03
C ASN A 346 -2.98 12.53 1.34
N TYR A 347 -3.95 11.81 0.77
CA TYR A 347 -5.37 11.92 1.11
C TYR A 347 -5.89 10.69 1.86
N GLY A 348 -5.03 10.07 2.67
CA GLY A 348 -5.39 9.01 3.61
C GLY A 348 -5.34 7.59 3.06
N ALA A 349 -5.32 7.40 1.74
CA ALA A 349 -5.12 6.11 1.12
C ALA A 349 -3.64 5.71 1.13
N ILE A 350 -3.37 4.43 1.39
CA ILE A 350 -2.02 3.85 1.48
C ILE A 350 -1.93 2.65 0.53
N THR A 351 -0.81 2.52 -0.17
CA THR A 351 -0.57 1.38 -1.04
C THR A 351 -0.14 0.16 -0.22
N PRO A 352 -0.38 -1.08 -0.73
CA PRO A 352 0.28 -2.25 -0.19
C PRO A 352 1.80 -2.07 -0.17
N PRO A 353 2.51 -2.68 0.80
CA PRO A 353 3.95 -2.67 0.79
C PRO A 353 4.45 -3.37 -0.48
N ARG A 354 5.50 -2.81 -1.08
CA ARG A 354 6.12 -3.38 -2.29
C ARG A 354 7.63 -3.37 -2.19
N LEU A 355 8.24 -4.37 -2.81
CA LEU A 355 9.69 -4.42 -2.96
C LEU A 355 10.15 -3.40 -3.99
N VAL A 356 11.33 -2.83 -3.74
CA VAL A 356 12.03 -1.89 -4.63
C VAL A 356 13.46 -2.36 -4.82
N GLN A 357 14.01 -2.05 -5.99
CA GLN A 357 15.37 -2.37 -6.42
C GLN A 357 16.02 -1.10 -6.98
#